data_AF-A0A1L7X2X1-F1
#
_entry.id   AF-A0A1L7X2X1-F1
#
_cell.length_a   1.000
_cell.length_b   1.000
_cell.length_c   1.000
_cell.angle_alpha   90.00
_cell.angle_beta   90.00
_cell.angle_gamma   90.00
#
_symmetry.space_group_name_H-M   'P 1'
#
loop_
_entity.id
_entity.type
_entity.pdbx_description
1 polymer ?
#
loop_
_entity_poly.entity_id
_entity_poly.type
_entity_poly.pdbx_seq_one_letter_code
_entity_poly.pdbx_strand_id
1 'polypeptide(L)'
;MVLPVPAASARQNMGRQTSSSLGTPAPYGQARTNCAQSNSKCIIRLAGGCERRRRLKKECRLGEKVRRRSLPKPAASKITPLEEKLDGLVSLIKDGAQANTPIHS
;
A
#
# COMPACT_ATOMS: atom_id res chain seq x y z
N MET A 1 26.30 -6.57 17.61
CA MET A 1 25.80 -7.82 17.00
C MET A 1 24.32 -7.64 16.70
N VAL A 2 23.96 -7.31 15.46
CA VAL A 2 22.54 -7.15 15.06
C VAL A 2 22.11 -8.45 14.41
N LEU A 3 21.20 -9.19 15.05
CA LEU A 3 20.63 -10.39 14.46
C LEU A 3 19.73 -10.01 13.26
N PRO A 4 19.80 -10.75 12.13
CA PRO A 4 18.90 -10.53 11.01
C PRO A 4 17.49 -11.07 11.31
N VAL A 5 16.47 -10.25 11.02
CA VAL A 5 15.04 -10.57 11.12
C VAL A 5 14.68 -11.68 10.11
N PRO A 6 13.95 -12.73 10.50
CA PRO A 6 13.63 -13.84 9.59
C PRO A 6 12.73 -13.38 8.44
N ALA A 7 13.13 -13.76 7.23
CA ALA A 7 12.40 -13.53 6.00
C ALA A 7 11.04 -14.25 6.02
N ALA A 8 10.05 -13.56 5.45
CA ALA A 8 8.65 -13.94 5.42
C ALA A 8 8.39 -15.39 4.95
N SER A 9 7.50 -16.06 5.69
CA SER A 9 7.01 -17.42 5.40
C SER A 9 6.66 -17.64 3.93
N ALA A 10 7.34 -18.64 3.35
CA ALA A 10 7.01 -19.23 2.07
C ALA A 10 5.57 -19.77 2.10
N ARG A 11 4.68 -19.11 1.36
CA ARG A 11 3.34 -19.64 1.09
C ARG A 11 3.48 -20.83 0.14
N GLN A 12 3.12 -22.00 0.64
CA GLN A 12 3.26 -23.30 -0.01
C GLN A 12 2.55 -23.35 -1.38
N ASN A 13 3.23 -23.99 -2.32
CA ASN A 13 2.81 -24.22 -3.70
C ASN A 13 1.86 -25.43 -3.77
N MET A 14 0.54 -25.20 -3.66
CA MET A 14 -0.46 -26.23 -3.94
C MET A 14 -0.83 -26.20 -5.43
N GLY A 15 -0.08 -26.97 -6.22
CA GLY A 15 -0.36 -27.22 -7.63
C GLY A 15 -1.28 -28.43 -7.84
N ARG A 16 -2.39 -28.22 -8.58
CA ARG A 16 -3.10 -29.13 -9.51
C ARG A 16 -4.54 -28.61 -9.61
N GLN A 17 -5.13 -28.34 -10.77
CA GLN A 17 -5.22 -29.21 -11.93
C GLN A 17 -5.13 -28.42 -13.25
N THR A 18 -4.43 -29.02 -14.18
CA THR A 18 -4.28 -28.65 -15.58
C THR A 18 -5.63 -28.67 -16.29
N SER A 19 -6.12 -27.51 -16.69
CA SER A 19 -7.15 -27.43 -17.72
C SER A 19 -6.64 -26.44 -18.76
N SER A 20 -5.95 -27.01 -19.76
CA SER A 20 -5.79 -26.49 -21.12
C SER A 20 -6.02 -24.99 -21.25
N SER A 21 -5.09 -24.20 -20.70
CA SER A 21 -5.15 -22.76 -20.83
C SER A 21 -3.90 -22.31 -21.56
N LEU A 22 -4.08 -21.78 -22.77
CA LEU A 22 -3.07 -21.15 -23.63
C LEU A 22 -2.56 -19.83 -23.03
N GLY A 23 -2.46 -19.77 -21.70
CA GLY A 23 -2.21 -18.54 -20.96
C GLY A 23 -1.06 -18.71 -19.99
N THR A 24 -0.40 -17.60 -19.72
CA THR A 24 0.77 -17.56 -18.83
C THR A 24 0.29 -17.42 -17.38
N PRO A 25 0.85 -18.18 -16.41
CA PRO A 25 0.57 -17.93 -15.00
C PRO A 25 0.94 -16.49 -14.62
N ALA A 26 0.11 -15.85 -13.81
CA ALA A 26 0.40 -14.51 -13.32
C ALA A 26 1.69 -14.54 -12.49
N PRO A 27 2.61 -13.57 -12.69
CA PRO A 27 3.77 -13.38 -11.83
C PRO A 27 3.35 -13.20 -10.36
N TYR A 28 4.29 -13.46 -9.44
CA TYR A 28 4.04 -13.27 -8.01
C TYR A 28 3.51 -11.85 -7.71
N GLY A 29 2.49 -11.75 -6.87
CA GLY A 29 1.85 -10.47 -6.54
C GLY A 29 1.03 -9.82 -7.66
N GLN A 30 0.90 -10.45 -8.84
CA GLN A 30 0.09 -9.97 -9.97
C GLN A 30 -1.18 -10.80 -10.21
N ALA A 31 -1.47 -11.78 -9.36
CA ALA A 31 -2.74 -12.49 -9.39
C ALA A 31 -3.90 -11.51 -9.14
N ARG A 32 -5.01 -11.73 -9.84
CA ARG A 32 -6.23 -10.93 -9.63
C ARG A 32 -6.85 -11.21 -8.27
N THR A 33 -7.57 -10.24 -7.71
CA THR A 33 -8.13 -10.30 -6.34
C THR A 33 -8.87 -11.60 -6.06
N ASN A 34 -9.80 -11.98 -6.93
CA ASN A 34 -10.62 -13.19 -6.74
C ASN A 34 -9.80 -14.48 -6.87
N CYS A 35 -8.74 -14.50 -7.68
CA CYS A 35 -7.84 -15.65 -7.77
C CYS A 35 -6.99 -15.77 -6.50
N ALA A 36 -6.48 -14.64 -6.00
CA ALA A 36 -5.71 -14.57 -4.76
C ALA A 36 -6.55 -14.93 -3.53
N GLN A 37 -7.77 -14.39 -3.40
CA GLN A 37 -8.70 -14.69 -2.31
C GLN A 37 -9.12 -16.16 -2.29
N SER A 38 -9.30 -16.78 -3.46
CA SER A 38 -9.65 -18.20 -3.59
C SER A 38 -8.45 -19.14 -3.60
N ASN A 39 -7.22 -18.64 -3.38
CA ASN A 39 -5.97 -19.40 -3.48
C ASN A 39 -5.87 -20.23 -4.77
N SER A 40 -6.42 -19.73 -5.88
CA SER A 40 -6.43 -20.44 -7.16
C SER A 40 -5.42 -19.85 -8.14
N LYS A 41 -4.88 -20.70 -9.02
CA LYS A 41 -3.88 -20.29 -10.02
C LYS A 41 -4.50 -19.28 -11.00
N CYS A 42 -3.92 -18.08 -11.06
CA CYS A 42 -4.36 -17.04 -11.98
C CYS A 42 -3.64 -17.21 -13.33
N ILE A 43 -4.32 -17.77 -14.34
CA ILE A 43 -3.78 -17.89 -15.70
C ILE A 43 -4.24 -16.70 -16.55
N ILE A 44 -3.29 -15.89 -17.02
CA ILE A 44 -3.52 -14.69 -17.85
C ILE A 44 -3.64 -15.09 -19.32
N ARG A 45 -4.69 -14.62 -19.99
CA ARG A 45 -4.88 -14.82 -21.43
C ARG A 45 -4.20 -13.72 -22.24
N LEU A 46 -3.78 -14.05 -23.46
CA LEU A 46 -3.21 -13.07 -24.40
C LEU A 46 -4.19 -11.94 -24.74
N ALA A 47 -5.48 -12.26 -24.87
CA ALA A 47 -6.57 -11.29 -25.10
C ALA A 47 -6.91 -10.41 -23.86
N GLY A 48 -6.04 -10.39 -22.85
CA GLY A 48 -6.32 -9.84 -21.54
C GLY A 48 -7.33 -10.70 -20.76
N GLY A 49 -7.46 -10.44 -19.46
CA GLY A 49 -8.29 -11.30 -18.61
C GLY A 49 -7.51 -12.44 -17.96
N CYS A 50 -8.14 -13.10 -16.99
CA CYS A 50 -7.71 -14.43 -16.54
C CYS A 50 -8.75 -15.49 -16.94
N GLU A 51 -8.31 -16.75 -16.98
CA GLU A 51 -9.16 -17.90 -17.32
C GLU A 51 -10.35 -18.09 -16.37
N ARG A 52 -10.14 -17.84 -15.07
CA ARG A 52 -11.21 -17.94 -14.06
C ARG A 52 -12.36 -16.98 -14.35
N ARG A 53 -12.06 -15.73 -14.73
CA ARG A 53 -13.07 -14.74 -15.17
C ARG A 53 -13.82 -15.26 -16.39
N ARG A 54 -13.12 -15.85 -17.38
CA ARG A 54 -13.75 -16.37 -18.61
C ARG A 54 -14.80 -17.42 -18.26
N ARG A 55 -14.41 -18.41 -17.46
CA ARG A 55 -15.28 -19.56 -17.11
C ARG A 55 -16.45 -19.15 -16.22
N LEU A 56 -16.20 -18.34 -15.20
CA LEU A 56 -17.21 -17.97 -14.20
C LEU A 56 -18.04 -16.74 -14.59
N LYS A 57 -17.67 -16.02 -15.66
CA LYS A 57 -18.26 -14.73 -16.06
C LYS A 57 -18.34 -13.68 -14.93
N LYS A 58 -17.48 -13.79 -13.91
CA LYS A 58 -17.42 -12.84 -12.78
C LYS A 58 -16.36 -11.76 -13.01
N GLU A 59 -16.63 -10.54 -12.58
CA GLU A 59 -15.63 -9.48 -12.60
C GLU A 59 -14.38 -9.90 -11.81
N CYS A 60 -13.20 -9.51 -12.26
CA CYS A 60 -11.95 -9.93 -11.63
C CYS A 60 -10.93 -8.82 -11.73
N ARG A 61 -10.91 -7.91 -10.76
CA ARG A 61 -10.04 -6.74 -10.79
C ARG A 61 -8.59 -7.18 -10.60
N LEU A 62 -7.66 -6.45 -11.22
CA LEU A 62 -6.25 -6.60 -10.87
C LEU A 62 -6.16 -6.41 -9.35
N GLY A 63 -5.38 -7.25 -8.68
CA GLY A 63 -5.04 -6.99 -7.29
C GLY A 63 -4.56 -5.55 -7.22
N GLU A 64 -5.25 -4.72 -6.46
CA GLU A 64 -4.78 -3.36 -6.21
C GLU A 64 -3.33 -3.53 -5.73
N LYS A 65 -2.40 -2.80 -6.34
CA LYS A 65 -0.96 -2.93 -6.08
C LYS A 65 -0.64 -2.35 -4.69
N VAL A 66 -1.32 -2.82 -3.64
CA VAL A 66 -1.33 -2.29 -2.27
C VAL A 66 -0.03 -2.58 -1.52
N ARG A 67 0.95 -3.27 -2.15
CA ARG A 67 2.32 -3.26 -1.63
C ARG A 67 3.30 -2.64 -2.62
N ARG A 68 2.96 -1.47 -3.17
CA ARG A 68 3.98 -0.42 -3.07
C ARG A 68 4.12 -0.16 -1.58
N ARG A 69 5.21 -0.64 -0.95
CA ARG A 69 5.71 0.09 0.22
C ARG A 69 5.73 1.53 -0.25
N SER A 70 5.02 2.40 0.46
CA SER A 70 5.16 3.84 0.29
C SER A 70 6.63 4.10 -0.02
N LEU A 71 6.92 4.62 -1.22
CA LEU A 71 8.23 5.23 -1.44
C LEU A 71 8.42 6.13 -0.21
N PRO A 72 9.52 6.05 0.54
CA PRO A 72 9.72 6.96 1.66
C PRO A 72 9.58 8.36 1.09
N LYS A 73 8.44 8.99 1.37
CA LYS A 73 8.18 10.38 1.04
C LYS A 73 9.30 11.11 1.79
N PRO A 74 10.11 11.95 1.11
CA PRO A 74 11.22 12.60 1.79
C PRO A 74 10.68 13.27 3.04
N ALA A 75 11.28 12.94 4.20
CA ALA A 75 10.84 13.43 5.51
C ALA A 75 10.78 14.96 5.57
N ALA A 76 11.43 15.66 4.63
CA ALA A 76 11.38 17.09 4.42
C ALA A 76 9.96 17.67 4.25
N SER A 77 9.01 16.96 3.62
CA SER A 77 7.68 17.52 3.37
C SER A 77 6.77 17.60 4.61
N LYS A 78 7.20 17.03 5.75
CA LYS A 78 6.48 17.13 7.03
C LYS A 78 7.12 18.11 8.01
N ILE A 79 8.35 18.57 7.74
CA ILE A 79 9.05 19.53 8.60
C ILE A 79 8.45 20.92 8.38
N THR A 80 8.26 21.33 7.12
CA THR A 80 7.72 22.67 6.80
C THR A 80 6.31 22.93 7.35
N PRO A 81 5.34 21.98 7.32
CA PRO A 81 4.02 22.24 7.90
C PRO A 81 4.03 22.21 9.43
N LEU A 82 5.04 21.60 10.05
CA LEU A 82 5.19 21.61 11.51
C LEU A 82 5.82 22.92 11.97
N GLU A 83 6.82 23.43 11.26
CA GLU A 83 7.41 24.76 11.48
C GLU A 83 6.31 25.83 11.43
N GLU A 84 5.48 25.82 10.38
CA GLU A 84 4.36 26.75 10.23
C GLU A 84 3.37 26.69 11.41
N LYS A 85 3.05 25.49 11.91
CA LYS A 85 2.18 25.33 13.08
C LYS A 85 2.85 25.80 14.37
N LEU A 86 4.17 25.62 14.53
CA LEU A 86 4.92 26.12 15.67
C LEU A 86 4.98 27.65 15.68
N ASP A 87 5.22 28.27 14.53
CA ASP A 87 5.21 29.74 14.38
C ASP A 87 3.83 30.33 14.74
N GLY A 88 2.75 29.64 14.35
CA GLY A 88 1.40 30.00 14.76
C GLY A 88 1.19 29.96 16.28
N LEU A 89 1.67 28.90 16.94
CA LEU A 89 1.58 28.78 18.41
C LEU A 89 2.42 29.84 19.13
N VAL A 90 3.63 30.13 18.65
CA VAL A 90 4.51 31.16 19.22
C VAL A 90 3.89 32.56 19.08
N SER A 91 3.25 32.85 17.95
CA SER A 91 2.54 34.12 17.75
C SER A 91 1.41 34.30 18.77
N LEU A 92 0.56 33.28 18.93
CA LEU A 92 -0.53 33.32 19.92
C LEU A 92 -0.04 33.50 21.36
N ILE A 93 1.08 32.86 21.73
CA ILE A 93 1.69 33.01 23.06
C ILE A 93 2.23 34.42 23.26
N LYS A 94 2.88 35.01 22.25
CA LYS A 94 3.37 36.39 22.31
C LYS A 94 2.24 37.39 22.40
N ASP A 95 1.18 37.21 21.62
CA ASP A 95 0.00 38.08 21.64
C ASP A 95 -0.70 38.03 23.01
N GLY A 96 -0.87 36.82 23.57
CA GLY A 96 -1.40 36.64 24.92
C GLY A 96 -0.49 37.19 26.03
N ALA A 97 0.84 37.10 25.85
CA ALA A 97 1.80 37.66 26.81
C ALA A 97 1.83 39.20 26.78
N GLN A 98 1.69 39.82 25.61
CA GLN A 98 1.56 41.28 25.47
C GLN A 98 0.29 41.79 26.14
N ALA A 99 -0.83 41.07 25.98
CA ALA A 99 -2.11 41.39 26.62
C ALA A 99 -2.10 41.22 28.15
N ASN A 100 -1.14 40.46 28.71
CA ASN A 100 -1.00 40.24 30.14
C ASN A 100 0.18 41.01 30.76
N THR A 101 0.74 42.01 30.06
CA THR A 101 1.61 42.98 30.74
C THR A 101 0.74 43.85 31.64
N PRO A 102 0.95 43.86 32.97
CA PRO A 102 0.24 44.80 33.82
C PRO A 102 0.68 46.20 33.40
N ILE A 103 -0.26 46.96 32.84
CA ILE A 103 -0.20 48.42 32.83
C ILE A 103 -0.12 48.84 34.30
N HIS A 104 1.09 49.02 34.80
CA HIS A 104 1.35 49.71 36.06
C HIS A 104 2.57 50.60 35.89
N SER A 105 2.31 51.82 35.43
CA SER A 105 2.84 53.10 35.91
C SER A 105 2.11 54.21 35.17
#